data_AF-A0A5D2UTL0-F1
#
_entry.id   AF-A0A5D2UTL0-F1
#
_cell.length_a   1.000
_cell.length_b   1.000
_cell.length_c   1.000
_cell.angle_alpha   90.00
_cell.angle_beta   90.00
_cell.angle_gamma   90.00
#
_symmetry.space_group_name_H-M   'P 1'
#
loop_
_entity.id
_entity.type
_entity.pdbx_description
1 polymer ?
#
loop_
_entity_poly.entity_id
_entity_poly.type
_entity_poly.pdbx_seq_one_letter_code
_entity_poly.pdbx_strand_id
1 'polypeptide(L)'
;MLLMKGMALLPFMLSLLVLLLHYHNEVHCYGDKQLLHLPWDTVDSTCLSHKSRQEKGATILEMKHQDYCYGGGVKDWNKLLQKRLILDDLRVQSLQARIKNMASTQTRDVSDDRLPLTSGVELGTLNYIVTVEIAGRKMTVIVDTGSDLTWVQCQPCKSCYSQKEPLFNPTASPSYRTVPCNSSECQSLAFATGNTGICGENPPTCNYVVSYGDGSYTRGELAHDQLNLGKTPVDNFIFGCGRNNNGLFGGTSGLLGLGRSSISLVSQTKAIFGGFFSYCLPSTQSGASGSLVLGGNSSVYNTSSPISYTRMIPNPKLSTFYFLNLTAISVGGVTLQDSSFGKSSMLIDSGTVITRLPPTMYKALKAEFQKQFSGFPTAPAFSILDTCFNLSAYQEVDVPTIKLQFEGNAEMKVDINGVFYFVKTDASQVCLALASLSFEDEIGIIANYQQRNQRVIYDTKGSKLGFAQESCSFT
;
A
#
# COMPACT_ATOMS: atom_id res chain seq x y z
N MET A 1 -86.25 13.42 33.38
CA MET A 1 -85.27 14.42 33.83
C MET A 1 -83.89 13.78 33.91
N LEU A 2 -83.05 13.94 32.89
CA LEU A 2 -81.58 14.05 32.99
C LEU A 2 -81.04 14.42 31.60
N LEU A 3 -79.91 15.13 31.54
CA LEU A 3 -79.29 15.60 30.29
C LEU A 3 -77.94 14.92 30.04
N MET A 4 -77.54 14.89 28.77
CA MET A 4 -76.17 14.92 28.24
C MET A 4 -75.13 13.90 28.75
N LYS A 5 -74.52 13.19 27.80
CA LYS A 5 -73.05 13.25 27.61
C LYS A 5 -72.65 12.77 26.20
N GLY A 6 -72.22 13.72 25.37
CA GLY A 6 -71.35 13.45 24.23
C GLY A 6 -69.88 13.70 24.58
N MET A 7 -68.99 13.58 23.59
CA MET A 7 -67.55 13.92 23.64
C MET A 7 -66.67 13.08 24.58
N ALA A 8 -66.09 12.00 24.05
CA ALA A 8 -64.94 11.30 24.67
C ALA A 8 -64.01 10.56 23.67
N LEU A 9 -63.97 10.94 22.38
CA LEU A 9 -63.18 10.24 21.34
C LEU A 9 -61.94 11.00 20.81
N LEU A 10 -61.79 12.28 21.13
CA LEU A 10 -60.63 13.08 20.70
C LEU A 10 -59.26 12.66 21.30
N PRO A 11 -59.12 12.27 22.58
CA PRO A 11 -57.79 12.07 23.17
C PRO A 11 -57.08 10.81 22.67
N PHE A 12 -57.82 9.76 22.29
CA PHE A 12 -57.24 8.51 21.79
C PHE A 12 -56.62 8.68 20.40
N MET A 13 -57.27 9.41 19.49
CA MET A 13 -56.70 9.73 18.17
C MET A 13 -55.42 10.57 18.28
N LEU A 14 -55.38 11.54 19.20
CA LEU A 14 -54.19 12.37 19.40
C LEU A 14 -53.00 11.57 19.95
N SER A 15 -53.25 10.65 20.89
CA SER A 15 -52.20 9.77 21.43
C SER A 15 -51.59 8.87 20.35
N LEU A 16 -52.42 8.29 19.48
CA LEU A 16 -51.94 7.44 18.38
C LEU A 16 -51.14 8.23 17.34
N LEU A 17 -51.54 9.47 17.04
CA LEU A 17 -50.82 10.35 16.12
C LEU A 17 -49.45 10.77 16.67
N VAL A 18 -49.36 11.05 17.98
CA VAL A 18 -48.08 11.37 18.64
C VAL A 18 -47.13 10.16 18.65
N LEU A 19 -47.65 8.94 18.86
CA LEU A 19 -46.85 7.71 18.74
C LEU A 19 -46.32 7.47 17.32
N LEU A 20 -47.14 7.71 16.29
CA LEU A 20 -46.72 7.62 14.89
C LEU A 20 -45.68 8.69 14.51
N LEU A 21 -45.81 9.91 15.03
CA LEU A 21 -44.86 11.00 14.79
C LEU A 21 -43.49 10.78 15.47
N HIS A 22 -43.43 10.01 16.56
CA HIS A 22 -42.14 9.60 17.15
C HIS A 22 -41.44 8.48 16.37
N TYR A 23 -42.14 7.76 15.49
CA TYR A 23 -41.57 6.65 14.69
C TYR A 23 -40.86 7.11 13.39
N HIS A 24 -40.72 8.42 13.17
CA HIS A 24 -40.15 9.01 11.96
C HIS A 24 -39.06 10.07 12.21
N ASN A 25 -38.45 10.05 13.40
CA ASN A 25 -37.25 10.86 13.69
C ASN A 25 -36.26 10.14 14.62
N GLU A 26 -36.02 8.84 14.38
CA GLU A 26 -34.76 8.24 14.81
C GLU A 26 -33.61 8.86 14.00
N VAL A 27 -33.07 9.96 14.53
CA VAL A 27 -31.74 10.43 14.16
C VAL A 27 -30.75 9.39 14.67
N HIS A 28 -30.47 8.38 13.83
CA HIS A 28 -29.36 7.47 14.02
C HIS A 28 -28.06 8.28 14.05
N CYS A 29 -27.56 8.60 15.25
CA CYS A 29 -26.26 9.24 15.43
C CYS A 29 -25.16 8.23 15.10
N TYR A 30 -24.77 8.15 13.82
CA TYR A 30 -23.63 7.37 13.34
C TYR A 30 -22.35 7.81 14.06
N GLY A 31 -21.93 7.03 15.06
CA GLY A 31 -21.12 7.52 16.18
C GLY A 31 -19.60 7.51 15.98
N ASP A 32 -19.08 7.02 14.86
CA ASP A 32 -17.62 6.92 14.62
C ASP A 32 -17.25 7.62 13.28
N LYS A 33 -17.32 8.95 13.28
CA LYS A 33 -16.81 9.81 12.21
C LYS A 33 -15.49 10.47 12.61
N GLN A 34 -14.69 10.88 11.63
CA GLN A 34 -13.48 11.68 11.84
C GLN A 34 -13.53 12.94 10.98
N LEU A 35 -13.07 14.06 11.55
CA LEU A 35 -13.02 15.36 10.89
C LEU A 35 -11.84 15.42 9.90
N LEU A 36 -12.14 15.66 8.62
CA LEU A 36 -11.14 15.90 7.58
C LEU A 36 -11.07 17.39 7.27
N HIS A 37 -10.00 18.05 7.70
CA HIS A 37 -9.65 19.37 7.18
C HIS A 37 -9.25 19.23 5.71
N LEU A 38 -9.89 19.99 4.82
CA LEU A 38 -9.58 20.00 3.39
C LEU A 38 -8.39 20.93 3.14
N PRO A 39 -7.44 20.58 2.24
CA PRO A 39 -6.18 21.31 2.09
C PRO A 39 -6.37 22.62 1.31
N TRP A 40 -6.97 23.61 1.95
CA TRP A 40 -6.97 25.01 1.53
C TRP A 40 -5.64 25.68 1.86
N ASP A 41 -4.53 25.12 1.35
CA ASP A 41 -3.26 25.85 1.31
C ASP A 41 -3.46 27.06 0.39
N THR A 42 -3.65 28.23 1.00
CA THR A 42 -3.71 29.51 0.30
C THR A 42 -2.33 29.76 -0.30
N VAL A 43 -2.17 29.38 -1.57
CA VAL A 43 -0.98 29.71 -2.38
C VAL A 43 -0.96 31.22 -2.57
N ASP A 44 -0.33 31.92 -1.62
CA ASP A 44 -0.07 33.35 -1.70
C ASP A 44 0.79 33.59 -2.95
N SER A 45 0.15 34.10 -4.01
CA SER A 45 0.69 34.13 -5.36
C SER A 45 1.64 35.32 -5.56
N THR A 46 2.63 35.45 -4.67
CA THR A 46 3.57 36.57 -4.59
C THR A 46 5.01 36.10 -4.79
N CYS A 47 5.38 35.83 -6.06
CA CYS A 47 6.79 35.72 -6.49
C CYS A 47 7.49 37.08 -6.40
N LEU A 48 7.82 37.50 -5.17
CA LEU A 48 8.49 38.76 -4.89
C LEU A 48 10.02 38.64 -4.98
N SER A 49 10.65 39.75 -5.36
CA SER A 49 12.04 39.78 -5.85
C SER A 49 13.09 39.37 -4.80
N HIS A 50 14.06 38.57 -5.24
CA HIS A 50 15.14 38.04 -4.39
C HIS A 50 15.97 39.13 -3.68
N LYS A 51 16.20 38.93 -2.39
CA LYS A 51 17.36 39.47 -1.67
C LYS A 51 17.92 38.39 -0.75
N SER A 52 19.22 38.12 -0.87
CA SER A 52 19.94 37.30 0.11
C SER A 52 20.01 38.03 1.45
N ARG A 53 19.96 37.29 2.56
CA ARG A 53 20.20 37.87 3.90
C ARG A 53 21.52 37.36 4.48
N GLN A 54 22.26 38.26 5.11
CA GLN A 54 23.36 37.88 5.98
C GLN A 54 22.87 37.84 7.42
N GLU A 55 23.24 36.80 8.15
CA GLU A 55 22.88 36.63 9.55
C GLU A 55 24.08 36.03 10.29
N LYS A 56 24.59 36.73 11.31
CA LYS A 56 25.76 36.33 12.12
C LYS A 56 27.00 35.95 11.28
N GLY A 57 27.20 36.64 10.14
CA GLY A 57 28.33 36.41 9.22
C GLY A 57 28.12 35.29 8.19
N ALA A 58 27.05 34.50 8.29
CA ALA A 58 26.66 33.55 7.25
C ALA A 58 25.79 34.24 6.18
N THR A 59 26.13 34.05 4.91
CA THR A 59 25.23 34.40 3.79
C THR A 59 24.21 33.28 3.62
N ILE A 60 22.95 33.53 3.99
CA ILE A 60 21.87 32.57 3.83
C ILE A 60 21.35 32.66 2.39
N LEU A 61 21.69 31.65 1.59
CA LEU A 61 21.13 31.40 0.27
C LEU A 61 19.94 30.46 0.41
N GLU A 62 18.74 30.98 0.17
CA GLU A 62 17.52 30.17 0.14
C GLU A 62 17.44 29.40 -1.18
N MET A 63 17.87 28.13 -1.16
CA MET A 63 17.83 27.25 -2.33
C MET A 63 16.46 26.58 -2.44
N LYS A 64 15.65 26.98 -3.43
CA LYS A 64 14.40 26.29 -3.84
C LYS A 64 14.60 25.61 -5.19
N HIS A 65 13.94 24.48 -5.40
CA HIS A 65 14.08 23.68 -6.63
C HIS A 65 13.53 24.43 -7.84
N GLN A 66 14.11 24.24 -9.03
CA GLN A 66 13.79 25.04 -10.22
C GLN A 66 12.31 24.91 -10.64
N ASP A 67 11.71 23.74 -10.40
CA ASP A 67 10.28 23.48 -10.68
C ASP A 67 9.33 24.37 -9.86
N TYR A 68 9.77 24.91 -8.71
CA TYR A 68 8.97 25.82 -7.88
C TYR A 68 8.69 27.17 -8.59
N CYS A 69 9.52 27.54 -9.58
CA CYS A 69 9.39 28.78 -10.33
C CYS A 69 9.07 28.59 -11.82
N TYR A 70 9.06 27.36 -12.32
CA TYR A 70 8.75 27.04 -13.72
C TYR A 70 7.40 26.34 -13.86
N GLY A 71 6.36 27.13 -14.18
CA GLY A 71 5.05 26.62 -14.61
C GLY A 71 5.09 25.97 -15.99
N GLY A 72 5.81 24.85 -16.14
CA GLY A 72 6.06 24.24 -17.44
C GLY A 72 6.51 22.79 -17.41
N GLY A 73 5.59 21.84 -17.58
CA GLY A 73 5.98 20.52 -18.11
C GLY A 73 4.98 19.38 -17.99
N VAL A 74 4.32 19.20 -16.83
CA VAL A 74 3.33 18.12 -16.67
C VAL A 74 2.00 18.56 -17.29
N LYS A 75 1.85 18.31 -18.59
CA LYS A 75 0.71 18.82 -19.40
C LYS A 75 -0.66 18.26 -19.01
N ASP A 76 -0.72 17.19 -18.21
CA ASP A 76 -1.95 16.69 -17.59
C ASP A 76 -1.61 15.76 -16.40
N TRP A 77 -1.66 16.29 -15.17
CA TRP A 77 -1.47 15.50 -13.95
C TRP A 77 -2.57 14.46 -13.77
N ASN A 78 -3.82 14.79 -14.09
CA ASN A 78 -4.97 13.88 -13.92
C ASN A 78 -4.80 12.65 -14.81
N LYS A 79 -4.34 12.83 -16.06
CA LYS A 79 -4.03 11.73 -16.98
C LYS A 79 -2.85 10.86 -16.51
N LEU A 80 -1.87 11.42 -15.82
CA LEU A 80 -0.82 10.61 -15.18
C LEU A 80 -1.38 9.79 -14.01
N LEU A 81 -2.17 10.38 -13.13
CA LEU A 81 -2.80 9.67 -12.00
C LEU A 81 -3.79 8.59 -12.51
N GLN A 82 -4.61 8.91 -13.50
CA GLN A 82 -5.52 7.97 -14.17
C GLN A 82 -4.75 6.79 -14.76
N LYS A 83 -3.66 7.06 -15.50
CA LYS A 83 -2.79 6.01 -16.05
C LYS A 83 -2.20 5.12 -14.96
N ARG A 84 -1.74 5.69 -13.84
CA ARG A 84 -1.23 4.90 -12.70
C ARG A 84 -2.32 4.03 -12.06
N LEU A 85 -3.56 4.52 -11.92
CA LEU A 85 -4.69 3.74 -11.38
C LEU A 85 -5.20 2.65 -12.35
N ILE A 86 -5.16 2.87 -13.66
CA ILE A 86 -5.46 1.81 -14.66
C ILE A 86 -4.43 0.67 -14.57
N LEU A 87 -3.16 1.02 -14.37
CA LEU A 87 -2.06 0.06 -14.31
C LEU A 87 -2.02 -0.66 -12.95
N ASP A 88 -2.38 0.00 -11.86
CA ASP A 88 -2.69 -0.63 -10.57
C ASP A 88 -3.78 -1.71 -10.72
N ASP A 89 -4.82 -1.48 -11.52
CA ASP A 89 -5.83 -2.51 -11.80
C ASP A 89 -5.29 -3.71 -12.58
N LEU A 90 -4.47 -3.45 -13.58
CA LEU A 90 -3.78 -4.50 -14.31
C LEU A 90 -2.83 -5.30 -13.39
N ARG A 91 -2.18 -4.68 -12.38
CA ARG A 91 -1.42 -5.40 -11.33
C ARG A 91 -2.30 -6.42 -10.61
N VAL A 92 -3.49 -6.01 -10.16
CA VAL A 92 -4.48 -6.88 -9.49
C VAL A 92 -4.79 -8.10 -10.36
N GLN A 93 -5.09 -7.89 -11.65
CA GLN A 93 -5.50 -8.95 -12.57
C GLN A 93 -4.44 -10.06 -12.74
N SER A 94 -3.13 -9.73 -12.77
CA SER A 94 -2.08 -10.76 -12.81
C SER A 94 -1.74 -11.37 -11.46
N LEU A 95 -1.98 -10.66 -10.35
CA LEU A 95 -1.95 -11.29 -9.03
C LEU A 95 -2.96 -12.44 -9.00
N GLN A 96 -4.20 -12.28 -9.50
CA GLN A 96 -5.17 -13.37 -9.69
C GLN A 96 -4.66 -14.50 -10.62
N ALA A 97 -3.87 -14.15 -11.64
CA ALA A 97 -3.32 -15.13 -12.57
C ALA A 97 -2.29 -16.07 -11.89
N ARG A 98 -1.44 -15.55 -10.98
CA ARG A 98 -0.32 -16.27 -10.34
C ARG A 98 -0.70 -17.25 -9.21
N ILE A 99 -1.97 -17.37 -8.84
CA ILE A 99 -2.48 -17.97 -7.56
C ILE A 99 -2.32 -19.51 -7.37
N LYS A 100 -1.33 -20.17 -8.01
CA LYS A 100 -1.57 -21.53 -8.56
C LYS A 100 -0.54 -22.65 -8.26
N ASN A 101 0.54 -22.48 -7.48
CA ASN A 101 1.42 -23.61 -7.08
C ASN A 101 2.40 -23.43 -5.88
N MET A 102 2.59 -24.51 -5.09
CA MET A 102 3.80 -24.94 -4.32
C MET A 102 4.24 -24.20 -3.01
N ALA A 103 5.27 -24.77 -2.31
CA ALA A 103 5.66 -24.60 -0.88
C ALA A 103 7.00 -25.35 -0.57
N SER A 104 7.73 -25.29 0.57
CA SER A 104 7.95 -24.36 1.72
C SER A 104 9.08 -24.91 2.67
N THR A 105 9.23 -24.44 3.94
CA THR A 105 10.03 -24.98 5.11
C THR A 105 11.58 -24.86 5.10
N GLN A 106 12.34 -24.66 6.21
CA GLN A 106 12.10 -24.13 7.60
C GLN A 106 13.45 -23.65 8.27
N THR A 107 13.45 -22.95 9.43
CA THR A 107 14.64 -22.20 9.97
C THR A 107 14.74 -22.03 11.51
N ARG A 108 15.85 -21.41 12.00
CA ARG A 108 16.15 -20.83 13.34
C ARG A 108 16.76 -19.40 13.15
N ASP A 109 17.49 -18.76 14.08
CA ASP A 109 16.97 -17.70 15.00
C ASP A 109 17.62 -16.30 14.71
N VAL A 110 17.56 -15.27 15.58
CA VAL A 110 17.22 -13.86 15.17
C VAL A 110 18.04 -12.67 15.75
N SER A 111 18.07 -11.53 15.03
CA SER A 111 18.53 -10.13 15.30
C SER A 111 17.53 -9.08 14.70
N ASP A 112 17.77 -7.76 14.79
CA ASP A 112 16.88 -6.66 14.33
C ASP A 112 17.60 -5.50 13.56
N ASP A 113 16.90 -4.78 12.67
CA ASP A 113 17.36 -3.56 11.95
C ASP A 113 16.23 -2.56 11.62
N ARG A 114 16.55 -1.28 11.30
CA ARG A 114 15.57 -0.23 10.93
C ARG A 114 16.04 0.61 9.74
N LEU A 115 15.17 0.82 8.74
CA LEU A 115 15.43 1.63 7.53
C LEU A 115 14.36 2.73 7.36
N PRO A 116 14.72 3.94 6.86
CA PRO A 116 13.75 4.95 6.46
C PRO A 116 12.95 4.49 5.24
N LEU A 117 11.63 4.69 5.30
CA LEU A 117 10.67 4.38 4.24
C LEU A 117 9.91 5.65 3.87
N THR A 118 9.80 5.98 2.58
CA THR A 118 9.12 7.20 2.11
C THR A 118 8.19 6.91 0.93
N SER A 119 7.38 7.90 0.55
CA SER A 119 6.53 7.80 -0.64
C SER A 119 7.35 7.94 -1.93
N GLY A 120 7.13 7.05 -2.90
CA GLY A 120 7.79 7.10 -4.22
C GLY A 120 7.21 8.14 -5.19
N VAL A 121 6.32 9.03 -4.75
CA VAL A 121 5.64 10.03 -5.60
C VAL A 121 6.61 10.98 -6.29
N GLU A 122 7.68 11.40 -5.60
CA GLU A 122 8.76 12.23 -6.17
C GLU A 122 9.58 11.48 -7.24
N LEU A 123 9.63 10.14 -7.18
CA LEU A 123 10.17 9.28 -8.23
C LEU A 123 9.11 8.89 -9.27
N GLY A 124 7.88 9.39 -9.17
CA GLY A 124 6.82 9.13 -10.14
C GLY A 124 6.10 7.79 -10.04
N THR A 125 6.27 7.04 -8.94
CA THR A 125 5.47 5.85 -8.61
C THR A 125 4.48 6.15 -7.46
N LEU A 126 3.45 5.33 -7.26
CA LEU A 126 2.52 5.47 -6.11
C LEU A 126 2.87 4.53 -4.94
N ASN A 127 3.89 3.69 -5.11
CA ASN A 127 4.34 2.76 -4.09
C ASN A 127 5.38 3.39 -3.15
N TYR A 128 5.60 2.73 -2.01
CA TYR A 128 6.57 3.16 -1.01
C TYR A 128 7.97 2.62 -1.31
N ILE A 129 8.99 3.37 -0.91
CA ILE A 129 10.39 3.14 -1.26
C ILE A 129 11.29 3.13 -0.02
N VAL A 130 12.39 2.38 -0.09
CA VAL A 130 13.50 2.38 0.87
C VAL A 130 14.82 2.45 0.10
N THR A 131 15.89 2.97 0.71
CA THR A 131 17.24 2.87 0.16
C THR A 131 18.03 1.78 0.88
N VAL A 132 18.48 0.79 0.12
CA VAL A 132 19.43 -0.26 0.55
C VAL A 132 20.78 -0.05 -0.13
N GLU A 133 21.82 -0.82 0.20
CA GLU A 133 23.07 -0.79 -0.57
C GLU A 133 23.42 -2.18 -1.11
N ILE A 134 23.78 -2.28 -2.39
CA ILE A 134 24.29 -3.51 -3.03
C ILE A 134 25.74 -3.25 -3.44
N ALA A 135 26.69 -4.06 -2.95
CA ALA A 135 28.13 -3.84 -3.08
C ALA A 135 28.58 -2.40 -2.74
N GLY A 136 28.04 -1.83 -1.65
CA GLY A 136 28.31 -0.44 -1.24
C GLY A 136 27.76 0.63 -2.19
N ARG A 137 26.80 0.30 -3.06
CA ARG A 137 26.09 1.24 -3.94
C ARG A 137 24.64 1.36 -3.52
N LYS A 138 24.22 2.59 -3.19
CA LYS A 138 22.84 2.90 -2.81
C LYS A 138 21.88 2.60 -3.95
N MET A 139 20.80 1.89 -3.62
CA MET A 139 19.70 1.50 -4.50
C MET A 139 18.39 1.89 -3.83
N THR A 140 17.64 2.80 -4.42
CA THR A 140 16.31 3.19 -3.92
C THR A 140 15.26 2.32 -4.60
N VAL A 141 14.60 1.46 -3.83
CA VAL A 141 13.79 0.33 -4.33
C VAL A 141 12.38 0.34 -3.76
N ILE A 142 11.41 -0.13 -4.56
CA ILE A 142 10.00 -0.28 -4.14
C ILE A 142 9.86 -1.39 -3.10
N VAL A 143 9.11 -1.16 -2.02
CA VAL A 143 8.77 -2.17 -1.00
C VAL A 143 7.53 -2.94 -1.45
N ASP A 144 7.67 -4.23 -1.79
CA ASP A 144 6.58 -5.04 -2.37
C ASP A 144 6.41 -6.41 -1.66
N THR A 145 5.36 -6.55 -0.84
CA THR A 145 4.96 -7.81 -0.19
C THR A 145 4.20 -8.78 -1.11
N GLY A 146 3.72 -8.34 -2.27
CA GLY A 146 3.19 -9.18 -3.35
C GLY A 146 4.25 -9.73 -4.32
N SER A 147 5.54 -9.47 -4.05
CA SER A 147 6.66 -9.94 -4.87
C SER A 147 7.74 -10.63 -4.07
N ASP A 148 8.30 -11.69 -4.65
CA ASP A 148 9.35 -12.50 -4.03
C ASP A 148 10.76 -12.01 -4.36
N LEU A 149 11.10 -11.89 -5.66
CA LEU A 149 12.47 -11.59 -6.08
C LEU A 149 12.79 -10.10 -5.93
N THR A 150 13.81 -9.80 -5.13
CA THR A 150 14.49 -8.49 -5.11
C THR A 150 15.34 -8.34 -6.38
N TRP A 151 15.30 -7.19 -7.05
CA TRP A 151 16.08 -6.92 -8.25
C TRP A 151 16.37 -5.42 -8.44
N VAL A 152 17.44 -5.12 -9.19
CA VAL A 152 17.83 -3.75 -9.59
C VAL A 152 18.30 -3.71 -11.04
N GLN A 153 18.25 -2.54 -11.69
CA GLN A 153 18.72 -2.40 -13.08
C GLN A 153 20.26 -2.40 -13.17
N CYS A 154 20.83 -3.14 -14.15
CA CYS A 154 22.26 -3.42 -14.24
C CYS A 154 22.93 -3.01 -15.57
N GLN A 155 24.22 -2.67 -15.54
CA GLN A 155 25.08 -2.36 -16.69
C GLN A 155 25.80 -3.60 -17.25
N PRO A 156 25.82 -3.85 -18.57
CA PRO A 156 25.05 -3.16 -19.59
C PRO A 156 23.54 -3.44 -19.47
N CYS A 157 22.72 -2.47 -19.85
CA CYS A 157 21.27 -2.65 -20.00
C CYS A 157 20.88 -2.54 -21.48
N LYS A 158 19.97 -3.40 -21.94
CA LYS A 158 19.46 -3.44 -23.31
C LYS A 158 18.25 -2.53 -23.51
N SER A 159 17.38 -2.44 -22.50
CA SER A 159 16.28 -1.48 -22.43
C SER A 159 15.95 -1.27 -20.95
N CYS A 160 16.15 -0.05 -20.47
CA CYS A 160 15.91 0.34 -19.08
C CYS A 160 15.06 1.61 -19.08
N TYR A 161 14.24 1.77 -18.05
CA TYR A 161 13.65 3.06 -17.72
C TYR A 161 14.67 3.93 -16.96
N SER A 162 14.55 5.25 -17.05
CA SER A 162 15.45 6.18 -16.34
C SER A 162 15.23 6.12 -14.83
N GLN A 163 16.31 5.95 -14.07
CA GLN A 163 16.31 5.93 -12.61
C GLN A 163 17.19 7.03 -12.00
N LYS A 164 16.99 7.33 -10.71
CA LYS A 164 17.67 8.40 -9.96
C LYS A 164 19.13 8.05 -9.65
N GLU A 165 19.36 6.89 -9.05
CA GLU A 165 20.70 6.37 -8.78
C GLU A 165 21.32 5.80 -10.07
N PRO A 166 22.65 5.75 -10.23
CA PRO A 166 23.27 5.05 -11.35
C PRO A 166 22.87 3.58 -11.42
N LEU A 167 22.76 3.03 -12.64
CA LEU A 167 22.59 1.59 -12.87
C LEU A 167 23.70 0.81 -12.14
N PHE A 168 23.36 -0.32 -11.50
CA PHE A 168 24.35 -1.17 -10.84
C PHE A 168 25.37 -1.68 -11.86
N ASN A 169 26.67 -1.65 -11.54
CA ASN A 169 27.70 -2.22 -12.41
C ASN A 169 28.34 -3.46 -11.76
N PRO A 170 27.95 -4.68 -12.18
CA PRO A 170 28.58 -5.92 -11.74
C PRO A 170 30.11 -5.97 -11.88
N THR A 171 30.69 -5.34 -12.92
CA THR A 171 32.15 -5.39 -13.12
C THR A 171 32.93 -4.52 -12.13
N ALA A 172 32.24 -3.65 -11.39
CA ALA A 172 32.80 -2.84 -10.31
C ALA A 172 32.66 -3.48 -8.91
N SER A 173 32.05 -4.67 -8.81
CA SER A 173 31.90 -5.40 -7.56
C SER A 173 32.83 -6.64 -7.53
N PRO A 174 33.76 -6.74 -6.57
CA PRO A 174 34.61 -7.93 -6.43
C PRO A 174 33.84 -9.14 -5.87
N SER A 175 32.68 -8.92 -5.25
CA SER A 175 31.80 -9.94 -4.64
C SER A 175 30.71 -10.47 -5.59
N TYR A 176 30.40 -9.77 -6.69
CA TYR A 176 29.37 -10.20 -7.65
C TYR A 176 29.67 -11.58 -8.25
N ARG A 177 28.75 -12.54 -8.13
CA ARG A 177 28.82 -13.86 -8.78
C ARG A 177 27.49 -14.18 -9.44
N THR A 178 27.50 -14.61 -10.70
CA THR A 178 26.28 -15.07 -11.37
C THR A 178 25.84 -16.43 -10.83
N VAL A 179 24.53 -16.62 -10.69
CA VAL A 179 23.94 -17.89 -10.23
C VAL A 179 24.03 -18.93 -11.36
N PRO A 180 24.58 -20.13 -11.13
CA PRO A 180 24.57 -21.23 -12.12
C PRO A 180 23.16 -21.73 -12.41
N CYS A 181 22.86 -22.12 -13.64
CA CYS A 181 21.49 -22.54 -14.02
C CYS A 181 21.01 -23.82 -13.30
N ASN A 182 21.92 -24.72 -12.93
CA ASN A 182 21.58 -25.98 -12.22
C ASN A 182 21.38 -25.81 -10.70
N SER A 183 21.49 -24.59 -10.17
CA SER A 183 21.33 -24.28 -8.74
C SER A 183 19.88 -24.44 -8.24
N SER A 184 19.71 -24.58 -6.92
CA SER A 184 18.39 -24.61 -6.26
C SER A 184 17.69 -23.25 -6.31
N GLU A 185 18.50 -22.21 -6.35
CA GLU A 185 18.19 -20.79 -6.47
C GLU A 185 17.56 -20.51 -7.84
N CYS A 186 18.08 -21.11 -8.90
CA CYS A 186 17.49 -21.03 -10.24
C CYS A 186 16.16 -21.80 -10.35
N GLN A 187 16.10 -22.99 -9.76
CA GLN A 187 14.87 -23.80 -9.71
C GLN A 187 13.75 -23.07 -8.93
N SER A 188 14.12 -22.30 -7.90
CA SER A 188 13.20 -21.51 -7.07
C SER A 188 12.45 -20.40 -7.83
N LEU A 189 12.96 -19.95 -9.00
CA LEU A 189 12.27 -18.94 -9.83
C LEU A 189 10.87 -19.37 -10.26
N ALA A 190 10.67 -20.65 -10.58
CA ALA A 190 9.37 -21.18 -11.00
C ALA A 190 8.27 -20.91 -9.96
N PHE A 191 8.64 -20.91 -8.68
CA PHE A 191 7.76 -20.59 -7.57
C PHE A 191 7.72 -19.08 -7.26
N ALA A 192 8.88 -18.42 -7.17
CA ALA A 192 9.01 -17.01 -6.80
C ALA A 192 8.42 -16.04 -7.85
N THR A 193 8.58 -16.32 -9.14
CA THR A 193 8.19 -15.41 -10.24
C THR A 193 7.08 -15.99 -11.13
N GLY A 194 6.71 -17.25 -10.93
CA GLY A 194 5.82 -18.00 -11.83
C GLY A 194 6.46 -18.40 -13.17
N ASN A 195 7.78 -18.15 -13.34
CA ASN A 195 8.51 -18.44 -14.57
C ASN A 195 9.74 -19.29 -14.22
N THR A 196 9.97 -20.40 -14.92
CA THR A 196 11.19 -21.22 -14.76
C THR A 196 12.43 -20.42 -15.14
N GLY A 197 13.54 -20.62 -14.41
CA GLY A 197 14.84 -20.08 -14.83
C GLY A 197 15.27 -20.62 -16.20
N ILE A 198 15.88 -19.76 -17.01
CA ILE A 198 16.32 -20.05 -18.38
C ILE A 198 17.84 -20.05 -18.41
N CYS A 199 18.46 -21.18 -18.76
CA CYS A 199 19.91 -21.25 -18.86
C CYS A 199 20.45 -20.32 -19.96
N GLY A 200 21.47 -19.54 -19.64
CA GLY A 200 22.36 -18.96 -20.64
C GLY A 200 23.14 -20.08 -21.34
N GLU A 201 23.59 -19.83 -22.57
CA GLU A 201 24.31 -20.84 -23.34
C GLU A 201 25.80 -20.90 -22.95
N ASN A 202 26.45 -19.73 -22.80
CA ASN A 202 27.85 -19.61 -22.39
C ASN A 202 28.11 -18.26 -21.67
N PRO A 203 28.51 -18.24 -20.39
CA PRO A 203 28.44 -19.33 -19.42
C PRO A 203 26.99 -19.71 -19.05
N PRO A 204 26.74 -20.90 -18.46
CA PRO A 204 25.40 -21.38 -18.11
C PRO A 204 24.82 -20.71 -16.86
N THR A 205 24.57 -19.40 -16.94
CA THR A 205 23.92 -18.61 -15.89
C THR A 205 22.42 -18.86 -15.83
N CYS A 206 21.83 -18.64 -14.67
CA CYS A 206 20.38 -18.61 -14.50
C CYS A 206 19.82 -17.26 -14.92
N ASN A 207 19.05 -17.21 -16.01
CA ASN A 207 18.28 -16.02 -16.38
C ASN A 207 16.86 -16.10 -15.82
N TYR A 208 16.35 -14.97 -15.34
CA TYR A 208 15.01 -14.84 -14.77
C TYR A 208 14.11 -13.94 -15.63
N VAL A 209 12.82 -14.13 -15.45
CA VAL A 209 11.77 -13.21 -15.90
C VAL A 209 10.83 -12.98 -14.72
N VAL A 210 10.52 -11.71 -14.44
CA VAL A 210 9.32 -11.32 -13.68
C VAL A 210 8.42 -10.53 -14.60
N SER A 211 7.16 -10.95 -14.68
CA SER A 211 6.07 -10.19 -15.29
C SER A 211 5.13 -9.74 -14.18
N TYR A 212 4.93 -8.44 -14.07
CA TYR A 212 3.94 -7.82 -13.20
C TYR A 212 2.64 -7.62 -13.98
N GLY A 213 1.53 -7.46 -13.27
CA GLY A 213 0.23 -7.37 -13.95
C GLY A 213 -0.01 -6.07 -14.68
N ASP A 214 0.57 -4.98 -14.21
CA ASP A 214 0.56 -3.65 -14.82
C ASP A 214 1.31 -3.57 -16.17
N GLY A 215 1.62 -4.72 -16.78
CA GLY A 215 2.46 -4.84 -17.97
C GLY A 215 3.94 -4.58 -17.71
N SER A 216 4.32 -4.22 -16.49
CA SER A 216 5.72 -4.03 -16.12
C SER A 216 6.47 -5.36 -16.11
N TYR A 217 7.75 -5.33 -16.41
CA TYR A 217 8.60 -6.51 -16.35
C TYR A 217 10.05 -6.18 -16.02
N THR A 218 10.77 -7.20 -15.56
CA THR A 218 12.24 -7.22 -15.50
C THR A 218 12.75 -8.58 -16.00
N ARG A 219 13.89 -8.58 -16.69
CA ARG A 219 14.57 -9.77 -17.22
C ARG A 219 16.07 -9.57 -17.14
N GLY A 220 16.80 -10.60 -16.74
CA GLY A 220 18.26 -10.56 -16.61
C GLY A 220 18.78 -11.85 -15.99
N GLU A 221 20.00 -11.84 -15.46
CA GLU A 221 20.54 -12.97 -14.68
C GLU A 221 20.25 -12.85 -13.18
N LEU A 222 20.10 -13.99 -12.49
CA LEU A 222 20.25 -14.04 -11.05
C LEU A 222 21.74 -13.94 -10.68
N ALA A 223 22.02 -13.21 -9.60
CA ALA A 223 23.36 -13.05 -9.07
C ALA A 223 23.37 -13.02 -7.53
N HIS A 224 24.52 -13.35 -6.95
CA HIS A 224 24.87 -13.09 -5.57
C HIS A 224 25.71 -11.82 -5.49
N ASP A 225 25.49 -10.99 -4.48
CA ASP A 225 26.44 -9.95 -4.03
C ASP A 225 26.21 -9.64 -2.53
N GLN A 226 26.94 -8.71 -1.95
CA GLN A 226 26.66 -8.21 -0.60
C GLN A 226 25.52 -7.18 -0.62
N LEU A 227 24.50 -7.38 0.21
CA LEU A 227 23.40 -6.43 0.46
C LEU A 227 23.53 -5.87 1.88
N ASN A 228 23.54 -4.55 2.05
CA ASN A 228 23.45 -3.90 3.36
C ASN A 228 22.01 -3.44 3.62
N LEU A 229 21.44 -3.86 4.74
CA LEU A 229 20.12 -3.49 5.22
C LEU A 229 20.27 -2.66 6.49
N GLY A 230 20.17 -1.34 6.37
CA GLY A 230 20.46 -0.44 7.48
C GLY A 230 21.94 -0.51 7.86
N LYS A 231 22.28 -1.24 8.93
CA LYS A 231 23.67 -1.47 9.35
C LYS A 231 24.14 -2.92 9.19
N THR A 232 23.25 -3.87 8.92
CA THR A 232 23.62 -5.29 8.81
C THR A 232 23.97 -5.69 7.37
N PRO A 233 25.16 -6.25 7.11
CA PRO A 233 25.49 -6.87 5.84
C PRO A 233 24.85 -8.25 5.72
N VAL A 234 24.47 -8.61 4.49
CA VAL A 234 23.95 -9.90 4.07
C VAL A 234 24.82 -10.37 2.90
N ASP A 235 25.79 -11.23 3.20
CA ASP A 235 26.73 -11.74 2.20
C ASP A 235 26.08 -12.78 1.28
N ASN A 236 26.48 -12.77 0.01
CA ASN A 236 25.97 -13.66 -1.04
C ASN A 236 24.44 -13.58 -1.27
N PHE A 237 23.83 -12.42 -0.99
CA PHE A 237 22.41 -12.17 -1.22
C PHE A 237 22.04 -12.34 -2.69
N ILE A 238 21.05 -13.20 -2.95
CA ILE A 238 20.52 -13.53 -4.28
C ILE A 238 19.56 -12.43 -4.72
N PHE A 239 19.83 -11.82 -5.87
CA PHE A 239 18.98 -10.80 -6.48
C PHE A 239 18.96 -10.93 -8.00
N GLY A 240 17.96 -10.31 -8.64
CA GLY A 240 17.89 -10.16 -10.08
C GLY A 240 18.72 -8.97 -10.58
N CYS A 241 19.66 -9.20 -11.50
CA CYS A 241 20.40 -8.13 -12.17
C CYS A 241 19.68 -7.75 -13.49
N GLY A 242 18.76 -6.80 -13.42
CA GLY A 242 17.82 -6.46 -14.49
C GLY A 242 18.47 -5.84 -15.73
N ARG A 243 18.49 -6.58 -16.84
CA ARG A 243 19.07 -6.21 -18.16
C ARG A 243 18.07 -5.63 -19.15
N ASN A 244 16.79 -5.88 -18.93
CA ASN A 244 15.69 -5.46 -19.79
C ASN A 244 14.45 -5.25 -18.91
N ASN A 245 14.19 -3.99 -18.54
CA ASN A 245 13.20 -3.61 -17.54
C ASN A 245 12.39 -2.40 -18.02
N ASN A 246 11.06 -2.48 -17.91
CA ASN A 246 10.17 -1.40 -18.30
C ASN A 246 8.88 -1.49 -17.47
N GLY A 247 8.29 -0.36 -17.05
CA GLY A 247 7.16 -0.39 -16.12
C GLY A 247 6.89 0.87 -15.31
N LEU A 248 6.01 0.75 -14.30
CA LEU A 248 5.67 1.79 -13.31
C LEU A 248 6.63 1.89 -12.10
N PHE A 249 7.88 1.49 -12.30
CA PHE A 249 8.94 1.66 -11.32
C PHE A 249 9.32 3.15 -11.12
N GLY A 250 8.95 4.01 -12.07
CA GLY A 250 9.27 5.44 -12.00
C GLY A 250 10.78 5.63 -12.06
N GLY A 251 11.34 6.40 -11.13
CA GLY A 251 12.77 6.64 -10.99
C GLY A 251 13.52 5.68 -10.06
N THR A 252 12.93 4.57 -9.60
CA THR A 252 13.57 3.66 -8.63
C THR A 252 14.65 2.80 -9.27
N SER A 253 15.67 2.41 -8.50
CA SER A 253 16.69 1.45 -8.93
C SER A 253 16.15 0.05 -9.22
N GLY A 254 14.95 -0.27 -8.70
CA GLY A 254 14.29 -1.57 -8.81
C GLY A 254 13.27 -1.79 -7.68
N LEU A 255 13.25 -3.00 -7.13
CA LEU A 255 12.23 -3.48 -6.20
C LEU A 255 12.80 -4.47 -5.17
N LEU A 256 12.31 -4.37 -3.93
CA LEU A 256 12.63 -5.20 -2.77
C LEU A 256 11.48 -6.17 -2.51
N GLY A 257 11.71 -7.46 -2.78
CA GLY A 257 10.71 -8.51 -2.68
C GLY A 257 10.57 -9.03 -1.24
N LEU A 258 9.41 -8.76 -0.64
CA LEU A 258 9.06 -9.15 0.73
C LEU A 258 8.12 -10.38 0.81
N GLY A 259 7.96 -11.15 -0.26
CA GLY A 259 7.29 -12.47 -0.26
C GLY A 259 8.02 -13.53 0.59
N ARG A 260 7.59 -14.80 0.49
CA ARG A 260 8.08 -15.92 1.35
C ARG A 260 8.64 -17.12 0.59
N SER A 261 9.00 -16.99 -0.69
CA SER A 261 9.80 -18.00 -1.40
C SER A 261 11.22 -18.10 -0.82
N SER A 262 11.97 -19.14 -1.16
CA SER A 262 13.37 -19.34 -0.77
C SER A 262 14.29 -18.16 -1.11
N ILE A 263 14.07 -17.50 -2.24
CA ILE A 263 14.89 -16.39 -2.75
C ILE A 263 14.35 -14.99 -2.38
N SER A 264 13.31 -14.89 -1.54
CA SER A 264 12.83 -13.60 -1.05
C SER A 264 13.76 -13.00 0.00
N LEU A 265 13.67 -11.67 0.22
CA LEU A 265 14.44 -11.01 1.29
C LEU A 265 14.18 -11.68 2.65
N VAL A 266 12.90 -11.95 2.94
CA VAL A 266 12.43 -12.48 4.23
C VAL A 266 12.94 -13.90 4.51
N SER A 267 13.13 -14.71 3.47
CA SER A 267 13.69 -16.07 3.60
C SER A 267 15.22 -16.08 3.62
N GLN A 268 15.88 -15.32 2.75
CA GLN A 268 17.34 -15.25 2.72
C GLN A 268 17.90 -14.69 4.02
N THR A 269 17.28 -13.64 4.55
CA THR A 269 17.67 -13.02 5.82
C THR A 269 17.05 -13.72 7.04
N LYS A 270 16.44 -14.89 6.90
CA LYS A 270 15.63 -15.50 7.98
C LYS A 270 16.44 -15.95 9.20
N ALA A 271 17.75 -16.22 9.03
CA ALA A 271 18.70 -16.47 10.12
C ALA A 271 19.32 -15.18 10.71
N ILE A 272 18.86 -14.01 10.25
CA ILE A 272 19.28 -12.69 10.71
C ILE A 272 18.08 -11.93 11.28
N PHE A 273 16.89 -12.01 10.67
CA PHE A 273 15.68 -11.30 11.08
C PHE A 273 14.50 -12.23 11.43
N GLY A 274 14.73 -13.54 11.52
CA GLY A 274 13.75 -14.54 11.98
C GLY A 274 12.57 -14.81 11.05
N GLY A 275 12.44 -14.04 9.98
CA GLY A 275 11.23 -13.95 9.19
C GLY A 275 10.20 -13.02 9.83
N PHE A 276 10.65 -12.08 10.67
CA PHE A 276 9.87 -10.95 11.15
C PHE A 276 10.27 -9.70 10.37
N PHE A 277 9.27 -8.92 9.98
CA PHE A 277 9.46 -7.53 9.56
C PHE A 277 8.18 -6.74 9.86
N SER A 278 8.26 -5.42 9.87
CA SER A 278 7.09 -4.55 9.93
C SER A 278 7.32 -3.27 9.15
N TYR A 279 6.25 -2.60 8.75
CA TYR A 279 6.34 -1.24 8.22
C TYR A 279 5.29 -0.31 8.81
N CYS A 280 5.58 0.98 8.72
CA CYS A 280 4.61 2.06 8.89
C CYS A 280 4.69 2.95 7.66
N LEU A 281 3.62 3.00 6.86
CA LEU A 281 3.59 3.76 5.61
C LEU A 281 3.15 5.21 5.86
N PRO A 282 3.97 6.23 5.58
CA PRO A 282 3.62 7.64 5.84
C PRO A 282 2.58 8.19 4.86
N SER A 283 2.14 9.42 5.14
CA SER A 283 1.43 10.23 4.13
C SER A 283 2.29 10.46 2.88
N THR A 284 1.67 10.92 1.80
CA THR A 284 2.35 11.25 0.54
C THR A 284 2.80 12.72 0.46
N GLN A 285 2.84 13.43 1.60
CA GLN A 285 3.34 14.80 1.68
C GLN A 285 4.89 14.80 1.60
N SER A 286 5.49 15.82 0.98
CA SER A 286 6.95 15.90 0.92
C SER A 286 7.54 16.09 2.33
N GLY A 287 8.67 15.45 2.59
CA GLY A 287 9.27 15.34 3.93
C GLY A 287 8.63 14.28 4.85
N ALA A 288 7.46 13.71 4.51
CA ALA A 288 6.85 12.64 5.29
C ALA A 288 7.67 11.34 5.18
N SER A 289 7.89 10.68 6.31
CA SER A 289 8.73 9.49 6.43
C SER A 289 8.12 8.48 7.39
N GLY A 290 8.40 7.21 7.19
CA GLY A 290 8.05 6.10 8.07
C GLY A 290 9.22 5.12 8.12
N SER A 291 8.97 3.90 8.58
CA SER A 291 10.02 2.90 8.77
C SER A 291 9.65 1.55 8.16
N LEU A 292 10.64 0.92 7.53
CA LEU A 292 10.72 -0.53 7.41
C LEU A 292 11.60 -1.04 8.57
N VAL A 293 11.09 -1.99 9.35
CA VAL A 293 11.81 -2.65 10.44
C VAL A 293 11.97 -4.11 10.06
N LEU A 294 13.18 -4.64 10.22
CA LEU A 294 13.49 -6.05 10.08
C LEU A 294 13.76 -6.62 11.47
N GLY A 295 13.35 -7.85 11.72
CA GLY A 295 13.37 -8.44 13.06
C GLY A 295 12.07 -8.23 13.84
N GLY A 296 12.05 -8.78 15.04
CA GLY A 296 10.84 -9.00 15.84
C GLY A 296 10.67 -8.09 17.05
N ASN A 297 11.65 -7.25 17.37
CA ASN A 297 11.57 -6.40 18.56
C ASN A 297 10.53 -5.27 18.40
N SER A 298 9.39 -5.40 19.07
CA SER A 298 8.33 -4.39 19.08
C SER A 298 8.65 -3.12 19.88
N SER A 299 9.75 -3.08 20.65
CA SER A 299 10.14 -1.89 21.43
C SER A 299 10.62 -0.71 20.56
N VAL A 300 10.69 -0.88 19.24
CA VAL A 300 11.11 0.15 18.27
C VAL A 300 9.95 0.76 17.47
N TYR A 301 8.71 0.37 17.79
CA TYR A 301 7.48 0.88 17.17
C TYR A 301 6.89 2.00 18.05
N ASN A 302 6.34 3.05 17.43
CA ASN A 302 5.77 4.20 18.16
C ASN A 302 4.22 4.13 18.22
N THR A 303 3.70 2.97 18.59
CA THR A 303 2.27 2.64 18.44
C THR A 303 1.39 3.35 19.48
N SER A 304 0.34 4.02 19.04
CA SER A 304 -0.69 4.64 19.88
C SER A 304 -1.79 3.67 20.33
N SER A 305 -1.81 2.44 19.81
CA SER A 305 -2.72 1.37 20.22
C SER A 305 -1.99 0.05 20.52
N PRO A 306 -2.58 -0.88 21.28
CA PRO A 306 -2.10 -2.27 21.35
C PRO A 306 -2.02 -2.93 19.97
N ILE A 307 -1.13 -3.91 19.82
CA ILE A 307 -1.00 -4.68 18.56
C ILE A 307 -2.08 -5.76 18.50
N SER A 308 -2.93 -5.66 17.49
CA SER A 308 -4.04 -6.56 17.20
C SER A 308 -3.62 -7.61 16.17
N TYR A 309 -3.57 -8.88 16.56
CA TYR A 309 -3.03 -9.98 15.74
C TYR A 309 -4.10 -10.90 15.18
N THR A 310 -4.07 -11.15 13.86
CA THR A 310 -4.80 -12.25 13.20
C THR A 310 -3.83 -13.33 12.69
N ARG A 311 -4.35 -14.51 12.35
CA ARG A 311 -3.54 -15.55 11.67
C ARG A 311 -3.46 -15.28 10.17
N MET A 312 -2.31 -15.59 9.59
CA MET A 312 -2.18 -15.73 8.14
C MET A 312 -2.89 -17.02 7.71
N ILE A 313 -3.72 -16.93 6.68
CA ILE A 313 -4.44 -18.07 6.12
C ILE A 313 -3.48 -18.85 5.20
N PRO A 314 -3.27 -20.16 5.42
CA PRO A 314 -2.44 -20.95 4.54
C PRO A 314 -3.15 -21.15 3.20
N ASN A 315 -2.57 -20.60 2.13
CA ASN A 315 -2.91 -20.98 0.76
C ASN A 315 -1.80 -21.88 0.20
N PRO A 316 -1.98 -23.21 0.11
CA PRO A 316 -0.93 -24.14 -0.35
C PRO A 316 -0.53 -23.98 -1.82
N LYS A 317 -1.26 -23.17 -2.61
CA LYS A 317 -0.90 -22.79 -3.98
C LYS A 317 -0.12 -21.47 -4.03
N LEU A 318 0.08 -20.80 -2.89
CA LEU A 318 0.68 -19.49 -2.77
C LEU A 318 1.31 -19.30 -1.37
N SER A 319 2.17 -20.22 -0.93
CA SER A 319 2.77 -20.04 0.41
C SER A 319 3.73 -18.85 0.49
N THR A 320 4.03 -18.16 -0.62
CA THR A 320 4.82 -16.92 -0.68
C THR A 320 4.03 -15.67 -0.29
N PHE A 321 2.71 -15.68 -0.46
CA PHE A 321 1.84 -14.52 -0.25
C PHE A 321 1.26 -14.47 1.17
N TYR A 322 0.63 -13.34 1.49
CA TYR A 322 0.10 -13.01 2.82
C TYR A 322 -1.43 -12.91 2.78
N PHE A 323 -2.09 -14.02 3.09
CA PHE A 323 -3.56 -14.07 3.15
C PHE A 323 -4.09 -13.86 4.55
N LEU A 324 -5.19 -13.11 4.65
CA LEU A 324 -5.97 -12.86 5.86
C LEU A 324 -7.42 -13.31 5.63
N ASN A 325 -8.13 -13.63 6.71
CA ASN A 325 -9.57 -13.90 6.65
C ASN A 325 -10.34 -12.65 7.12
N LEU A 326 -10.93 -11.93 6.17
CA LEU A 326 -11.73 -10.73 6.45
C LEU A 326 -13.16 -11.14 6.82
N THR A 327 -13.53 -10.90 8.07
CA THR A 327 -14.77 -11.38 8.69
C THR A 327 -15.85 -10.32 8.76
N ALA A 328 -15.52 -9.03 8.67
CA ALA A 328 -16.46 -7.92 8.53
C ALA A 328 -15.74 -6.63 8.07
N ILE A 329 -16.51 -5.62 7.66
CA ILE A 329 -16.04 -4.22 7.53
C ILE A 329 -17.03 -3.32 8.28
N SER A 330 -16.55 -2.43 9.15
CA SER A 330 -17.42 -1.41 9.77
C SER A 330 -17.26 -0.05 9.09
N VAL A 331 -18.39 0.62 8.81
CA VAL A 331 -18.48 1.96 8.23
C VAL A 331 -19.21 2.88 9.21
N GLY A 332 -18.51 3.86 9.79
CA GLY A 332 -19.07 4.84 10.73
C GLY A 332 -19.72 4.24 11.99
N GLY A 333 -19.31 3.04 12.39
CA GLY A 333 -19.88 2.25 13.48
C GLY A 333 -20.89 1.18 13.05
N VAL A 334 -21.38 1.19 11.81
CA VAL A 334 -22.25 0.13 11.26
C VAL A 334 -21.39 -1.01 10.72
N THR A 335 -21.53 -2.21 11.30
CA THR A 335 -20.77 -3.40 10.90
C THR A 335 -21.46 -4.14 9.78
N LEU A 336 -20.76 -4.33 8.66
CA LEU A 336 -21.19 -5.06 7.48
C LEU A 336 -20.61 -6.47 7.55
N GLN A 337 -21.48 -7.46 7.75
CA GLN A 337 -21.13 -8.87 7.91
C GLN A 337 -22.21 -9.76 7.26
N ASP A 338 -22.36 -9.64 5.94
CA ASP A 338 -23.19 -10.56 5.15
C ASP A 338 -22.46 -11.87 4.81
N SER A 339 -23.13 -12.76 4.07
CA SER A 339 -22.61 -14.10 3.79
C SER A 339 -21.39 -14.15 2.84
N SER A 340 -20.91 -13.04 2.28
CA SER A 340 -19.66 -12.98 1.51
C SER A 340 -18.42 -13.00 2.41
N PHE A 341 -18.52 -12.42 3.61
CA PHE A 341 -17.43 -12.36 4.58
C PHE A 341 -17.08 -13.75 5.15
N GLY A 342 -15.81 -13.95 5.52
CA GLY A 342 -15.32 -15.23 6.01
C GLY A 342 -15.14 -16.33 4.97
N LYS A 343 -15.57 -16.13 3.70
CA LYS A 343 -15.45 -17.13 2.61
C LYS A 343 -14.22 -16.92 1.74
N SER A 344 -13.92 -15.68 1.39
CA SER A 344 -12.79 -15.31 0.52
C SER A 344 -11.63 -14.79 1.34
N SER A 345 -10.42 -15.28 1.05
CA SER A 345 -9.20 -14.73 1.65
C SER A 345 -8.82 -13.40 1.00
N MET A 346 -8.41 -12.43 1.81
CA MET A 346 -7.82 -11.16 1.35
C MET A 346 -6.30 -11.29 1.28
N LEU A 347 -5.69 -10.92 0.16
CA LEU A 347 -4.25 -10.61 0.12
C LEU A 347 -4.00 -9.29 0.85
N ILE A 348 -2.88 -9.16 1.56
CA ILE A 348 -2.32 -7.85 1.92
C ILE A 348 -1.04 -7.59 1.11
N ASP A 349 -1.00 -6.44 0.43
CA ASP A 349 0.06 -6.09 -0.53
C ASP A 349 0.47 -4.61 -0.39
N SER A 350 1.77 -4.33 -0.34
CA SER A 350 2.35 -2.99 -0.34
C SER A 350 2.67 -2.46 -1.75
N GLY A 351 2.77 -3.34 -2.74
CA GLY A 351 3.04 -2.98 -4.15
C GLY A 351 1.79 -2.68 -4.99
N THR A 352 0.60 -2.98 -4.47
CA THR A 352 -0.70 -2.51 -4.99
C THR A 352 -1.10 -1.24 -4.24
N VAL A 353 -1.74 -0.29 -4.92
CA VAL A 353 -2.08 1.04 -4.41
C VAL A 353 -3.45 1.05 -3.75
N ILE A 354 -4.52 0.76 -4.50
CA ILE A 354 -5.92 0.93 -4.06
C ILE A 354 -6.55 -0.40 -3.65
N THR A 355 -7.22 -0.44 -2.49
CA THR A 355 -7.84 -1.68 -1.99
C THR A 355 -8.95 -2.15 -2.93
N ARG A 356 -8.89 -3.44 -3.27
CA ARG A 356 -9.87 -4.15 -4.10
C ARG A 356 -10.70 -5.08 -3.24
N LEU A 357 -12.02 -4.92 -3.29
CA LEU A 357 -12.98 -5.79 -2.59
C LEU A 357 -13.80 -6.62 -3.60
N PRO A 358 -14.18 -7.87 -3.26
CA PRO A 358 -15.15 -8.63 -4.05
C PRO A 358 -16.45 -7.82 -4.25
N PRO A 359 -17.14 -7.92 -5.41
CA PRO A 359 -18.23 -7.02 -5.78
C PRO A 359 -19.34 -6.83 -4.73
N THR A 360 -19.72 -7.88 -3.99
CA THR A 360 -20.74 -7.84 -2.93
C THR A 360 -20.24 -7.05 -1.73
N MET A 361 -19.02 -7.32 -1.25
CA MET A 361 -18.39 -6.55 -0.17
C MET A 361 -18.22 -5.07 -0.55
N TYR A 362 -17.78 -4.80 -1.79
CA TYR A 362 -17.64 -3.44 -2.30
C TYR A 362 -18.98 -2.71 -2.33
N LYS A 363 -20.02 -3.34 -2.89
CA LYS A 363 -21.37 -2.79 -2.99
C LYS A 363 -21.98 -2.49 -1.61
N ALA A 364 -21.78 -3.37 -0.63
CA ALA A 364 -22.24 -3.16 0.75
C ALA A 364 -21.54 -1.95 1.40
N LEU A 365 -20.21 -1.90 1.33
CA LEU A 365 -19.40 -0.79 1.85
C LEU A 365 -19.79 0.54 1.20
N LYS A 366 -19.84 0.57 -0.14
CA LYS A 366 -20.22 1.74 -0.93
C LYS A 366 -21.61 2.26 -0.54
N ALA A 367 -22.60 1.37 -0.43
CA ALA A 367 -23.96 1.75 -0.08
C ALA A 367 -24.06 2.40 1.31
N GLU A 368 -23.44 1.81 2.34
CA GLU A 368 -23.45 2.36 3.70
C GLU A 368 -22.63 3.66 3.80
N PHE A 369 -21.49 3.76 3.10
CA PHE A 369 -20.69 4.99 3.06
C PHE A 369 -21.45 6.13 2.38
N GLN A 370 -22.05 5.89 1.20
CA GLN A 370 -22.83 6.91 0.49
C GLN A 370 -24.07 7.35 1.28
N LYS A 371 -24.70 6.44 2.02
CA LYS A 371 -25.83 6.72 2.94
C LYS A 371 -25.41 7.63 4.12
N GLN A 372 -24.23 7.42 4.71
CA GLN A 372 -23.74 8.24 5.84
C GLN A 372 -23.06 9.56 5.42
N PHE A 373 -22.70 9.67 4.14
CA PHE A 373 -22.03 10.84 3.53
C PHE A 373 -22.90 11.52 2.45
N SER A 374 -24.23 11.31 2.48
CA SER A 374 -25.18 11.76 1.45
C SER A 374 -25.40 13.29 1.39
N GLY A 375 -24.84 14.05 2.33
CA GLY A 375 -24.97 15.51 2.41
C GLY A 375 -24.05 16.30 1.47
N PHE A 376 -23.17 15.62 0.73
CA PHE A 376 -22.13 16.26 -0.10
C PHE A 376 -22.40 16.09 -1.60
N PRO A 377 -22.15 17.11 -2.44
CA PRO A 377 -22.33 17.03 -3.89
C PRO A 377 -21.47 15.92 -4.52
N THR A 378 -22.04 15.17 -5.47
CA THR A 378 -21.30 14.17 -6.24
C THR A 378 -20.40 14.80 -7.30
N ALA A 379 -19.28 14.15 -7.61
CA ALA A 379 -18.41 14.45 -8.73
C ALA A 379 -18.33 13.24 -9.69
N PRO A 380 -17.90 13.44 -10.95
CA PRO A 380 -17.67 12.33 -11.87
C PRO A 380 -16.67 11.29 -11.32
N ALA A 381 -16.89 10.02 -11.66
CA ALA A 381 -15.96 8.93 -11.39
C ALA A 381 -14.56 9.20 -11.98
N PHE A 382 -13.52 8.61 -11.37
CA PHE A 382 -12.14 8.78 -11.80
C PHE A 382 -11.40 7.44 -11.87
N SER A 383 -11.06 7.00 -13.09
CA SER A 383 -10.41 5.71 -13.32
C SER A 383 -11.23 4.56 -12.70
N ILE A 384 -10.62 3.75 -11.84
CA ILE A 384 -11.24 2.68 -11.05
C ILE A 384 -12.17 3.17 -9.90
N LEU A 385 -12.13 4.45 -9.56
CA LEU A 385 -12.86 5.00 -8.41
C LEU A 385 -14.23 5.51 -8.85
N ASP A 386 -15.28 4.74 -8.56
CA ASP A 386 -16.64 4.95 -9.08
C ASP A 386 -17.53 5.85 -8.20
N THR A 387 -16.99 6.33 -7.08
CA THR A 387 -17.71 7.05 -6.02
C THR A 387 -16.93 8.30 -5.65
N CYS A 388 -17.33 9.46 -6.18
CA CYS A 388 -16.63 10.72 -6.02
C CYS A 388 -17.56 11.86 -5.61
N PHE A 389 -16.99 12.85 -4.94
CA PHE A 389 -17.64 14.03 -4.38
C PHE A 389 -16.91 15.30 -4.80
N ASN A 390 -17.64 16.40 -4.89
CA ASN A 390 -17.07 17.75 -4.98
C ASN A 390 -17.16 18.38 -3.59
N LEU A 391 -16.00 18.60 -2.97
CA LEU A 391 -15.86 19.16 -1.64
C LEU A 391 -15.24 20.57 -1.66
N SER A 392 -15.07 21.21 -2.82
CA SER A 392 -14.41 22.53 -2.98
C SER A 392 -15.20 23.73 -2.45
N ALA A 393 -16.26 23.49 -1.67
CA ALA A 393 -17.09 24.50 -1.00
C ALA A 393 -17.06 24.37 0.54
N TYR A 394 -16.29 23.41 1.07
CA TYR A 394 -16.22 23.07 2.49
C TYR A 394 -14.78 23.24 2.99
N GLN A 395 -14.60 23.71 4.22
CA GLN A 395 -13.29 23.72 4.88
C GLN A 395 -13.00 22.40 5.58
N GLU A 396 -14.03 21.77 6.14
CA GLU A 396 -13.94 20.55 6.95
C GLU A 396 -15.15 19.65 6.65
N VAL A 397 -14.97 18.33 6.74
CA VAL A 397 -16.06 17.35 6.54
C VAL A 397 -15.97 16.18 7.53
N ASP A 398 -17.12 15.74 8.05
CA ASP A 398 -17.22 14.57 8.93
C ASP A 398 -17.28 13.27 8.11
N VAL A 399 -16.15 12.58 8.02
CA VAL A 399 -15.98 11.35 7.22
C VAL A 399 -16.32 10.11 8.05
N PRO A 400 -17.21 9.20 7.59
CA PRO A 400 -17.41 7.90 8.20
C PRO A 400 -16.10 7.11 8.27
N THR A 401 -15.74 6.59 9.45
CA THR A 401 -14.57 5.73 9.59
C THR A 401 -14.74 4.41 8.85
N ILE A 402 -13.63 3.82 8.41
CA ILE A 402 -13.60 2.49 7.82
C ILE A 402 -12.67 1.60 8.65
N LYS A 403 -13.18 0.44 9.06
CA LYS A 403 -12.46 -0.58 9.85
C LYS A 403 -12.55 -1.93 9.17
N LEU A 404 -11.40 -2.57 8.92
CA LEU A 404 -11.32 -3.93 8.40
C LEU A 404 -11.15 -4.90 9.58
N GLN A 405 -12.06 -5.87 9.71
CA GLN A 405 -12.09 -6.79 10.85
C GLN A 405 -11.81 -8.22 10.38
N PHE A 406 -10.93 -8.90 11.10
CA PHE A 406 -10.38 -10.21 10.74
C PHE A 406 -10.63 -11.28 11.81
N GLU A 407 -10.45 -12.53 11.40
CA GLU A 407 -10.51 -13.69 12.29
C GLU A 407 -9.63 -13.50 13.54
N GLY A 408 -10.21 -13.78 14.71
CA GLY A 408 -9.59 -13.47 16.01
C GLY A 408 -9.98 -12.11 16.59
N ASN A 409 -10.94 -11.41 15.98
CA ASN A 409 -11.36 -10.04 16.33
C ASN A 409 -10.23 -9.00 16.15
N ALA A 410 -9.28 -9.27 15.27
CA ALA A 410 -8.24 -8.29 14.94
C ALA A 410 -8.84 -7.18 14.06
N GLU A 411 -8.40 -5.94 14.26
CA GLU A 411 -8.91 -4.79 13.51
C GLU A 411 -7.76 -3.96 12.94
N MET A 412 -7.95 -3.52 11.70
CA MET A 412 -7.19 -2.47 11.05
C MET A 412 -8.10 -1.26 10.84
N LYS A 413 -7.75 -0.12 11.44
CA LYS A 413 -8.47 1.15 11.18
C LYS A 413 -7.82 1.83 9.99
N VAL A 414 -8.60 2.14 8.96
CA VAL A 414 -8.12 2.95 7.83
C VAL A 414 -7.96 4.39 8.33
N ASP A 415 -6.77 4.95 8.19
CA ASP A 415 -6.53 6.36 8.49
C ASP A 415 -7.42 7.27 7.62
N ILE A 416 -7.73 8.48 8.09
CA ILE A 416 -8.59 9.41 7.36
C ILE A 416 -7.99 9.79 5.98
N ASN A 417 -6.66 9.87 5.89
CA ASN A 417 -5.91 10.09 4.64
C ASN A 417 -5.78 8.83 3.76
N GLY A 418 -6.39 7.72 4.20
CA GLY A 418 -6.56 6.46 3.48
C GLY A 418 -8.02 6.20 3.05
N VAL A 419 -9.00 6.99 3.50
CA VAL A 419 -10.41 6.88 3.09
C VAL A 419 -10.65 7.54 1.73
N PHE A 420 -10.06 8.71 1.49
CA PHE A 420 -10.28 9.51 0.29
C PHE A 420 -9.03 9.69 -0.57
N TYR A 421 -9.21 9.56 -1.88
CA TYR A 421 -8.24 9.90 -2.92
C TYR A 421 -8.58 11.27 -3.51
N PHE A 422 -7.74 12.26 -3.24
CA PHE A 422 -7.83 13.59 -3.84
C PHE A 422 -7.33 13.51 -5.30
N VAL A 423 -8.26 13.54 -6.25
CA VAL A 423 -7.93 13.59 -7.69
C VAL A 423 -7.41 14.98 -8.05
N LYS A 424 -7.97 16.01 -7.40
CA LYS A 424 -7.55 17.40 -7.51
C LYS A 424 -7.25 17.99 -6.14
N THR A 425 -6.29 18.90 -6.08
CA THR A 425 -5.89 19.63 -4.87
C THR A 425 -6.95 20.59 -4.35
N ASP A 426 -7.78 21.15 -5.25
CA ASP A 426 -8.90 22.04 -4.93
C ASP A 426 -10.12 21.33 -4.28
N ALA A 427 -10.00 20.04 -4.00
CA ALA A 427 -11.08 19.15 -3.54
C ALA A 427 -12.34 19.11 -4.43
N SER A 428 -12.31 19.64 -5.66
CA SER A 428 -13.46 19.61 -6.58
C SER A 428 -13.71 18.24 -7.21
N GLN A 429 -12.81 17.29 -6.98
CA GLN A 429 -12.98 15.87 -7.25
C GLN A 429 -12.19 15.05 -6.23
N VAL A 430 -12.91 14.48 -5.25
CA VAL A 430 -12.37 13.60 -4.20
C VAL A 430 -13.14 12.29 -4.23
N CYS A 431 -12.45 11.16 -4.32
CA CYS A 431 -13.06 9.85 -4.53
C CYS A 431 -12.81 8.88 -3.37
N LEU A 432 -13.78 8.03 -3.05
CA LEU A 432 -13.60 6.95 -2.07
C LEU A 432 -12.45 6.05 -2.55
N ALA A 433 -11.41 5.85 -1.73
CA ALA A 433 -10.14 5.24 -2.12
C ALA A 433 -10.17 3.69 -2.15
N LEU A 434 -11.32 3.10 -2.50
CA LEU A 434 -11.52 1.66 -2.65
C LEU A 434 -12.26 1.38 -3.96
N ALA A 435 -11.98 0.24 -4.60
CA ALA A 435 -12.62 -0.19 -5.84
C ALA A 435 -13.10 -1.65 -5.79
N SER A 436 -14.02 -2.00 -6.69
CA SER A 436 -14.47 -3.37 -6.90
C SER A 436 -13.41 -4.20 -7.64
N LEU A 437 -13.40 -5.51 -7.38
CA LEU A 437 -12.91 -6.52 -8.33
C LEU A 437 -13.88 -6.66 -9.52
N SER A 438 -13.46 -7.39 -10.55
CA SER A 438 -14.31 -7.68 -11.71
C SER A 438 -15.25 -8.87 -11.45
N PHE A 439 -14.80 -9.86 -10.67
CA PHE A 439 -15.54 -11.08 -10.35
C PHE A 439 -15.51 -11.40 -8.84
N GLU A 440 -16.37 -12.32 -8.39
CA GLU A 440 -16.48 -12.74 -6.96
C GLU A 440 -15.48 -13.83 -6.55
N ASP A 441 -15.00 -14.62 -7.51
CA ASP A 441 -13.96 -15.63 -7.29
C ASP A 441 -12.53 -15.05 -7.36
N GLU A 442 -12.40 -13.76 -7.69
CA GLU A 442 -11.16 -13.01 -7.52
C GLU A 442 -10.87 -12.73 -6.04
N ILE A 443 -9.60 -12.84 -5.66
CA ILE A 443 -9.13 -12.61 -4.29
C ILE A 443 -8.97 -11.11 -4.05
N GLY A 444 -9.69 -10.58 -3.05
CA GLY A 444 -9.58 -9.17 -2.67
C GLY A 444 -8.18 -8.82 -2.16
N ILE A 445 -7.78 -7.55 -2.32
CA ILE A 445 -6.44 -7.07 -2.00
C ILE A 445 -6.53 -5.82 -1.12
N ILE A 446 -6.01 -5.92 0.11
CA ILE A 446 -5.76 -4.78 1.00
C ILE A 446 -4.45 -4.13 0.55
N ALA A 447 -4.54 -2.89 0.09
CA ALA A 447 -3.48 -2.21 -0.65
C ALA A 447 -2.85 -1.05 0.14
N ASN A 448 -1.76 -0.45 -0.37
CA ASN A 448 -0.92 0.44 0.42
C ASN A 448 -1.59 1.77 0.83
N TYR A 449 -2.59 2.25 0.09
CA TYR A 449 -3.28 3.52 0.39
C TYR A 449 -4.07 3.44 1.70
N GLN A 450 -4.62 2.27 2.03
CA GLN A 450 -5.35 2.03 3.28
C GLN A 450 -4.45 1.67 4.46
N GLN A 451 -3.21 1.22 4.20
CA GLN A 451 -2.22 0.80 5.22
C GLN A 451 -1.37 1.97 5.76
N ARG A 452 -1.79 3.22 5.52
CA ARG A 452 -1.10 4.43 5.97
C ARG A 452 -1.35 4.70 7.45
N ASN A 453 -0.38 5.36 8.09
CA ASN A 453 -0.45 5.77 9.50
C ASN A 453 -0.84 4.62 10.45
N GLN A 454 -0.38 3.42 10.10
CA GLN A 454 -0.58 2.19 10.85
C GLN A 454 0.66 1.31 10.70
N ARG A 455 1.09 0.71 11.81
CA ARG A 455 2.11 -0.33 11.90
C ARG A 455 1.51 -1.66 11.44
N VAL A 456 2.06 -2.25 10.39
CA VAL A 456 1.71 -3.60 9.89
C VAL A 456 2.89 -4.53 10.12
N ILE A 457 2.68 -5.61 10.87
CA ILE A 457 3.72 -6.52 11.38
C ILE A 457 3.52 -7.92 10.78
N TYR A 458 4.57 -8.47 10.19
CA TYR A 458 4.59 -9.77 9.53
C TYR A 458 5.41 -10.77 10.35
N ASP A 459 4.75 -11.62 11.13
CA ASP A 459 5.36 -12.80 11.74
C ASP A 459 5.21 -13.99 10.81
N THR A 460 6.21 -14.25 9.97
CA THR A 460 6.19 -15.40 9.05
C THR A 460 6.57 -16.73 9.73
N LYS A 461 7.03 -16.70 10.99
CA LYS A 461 7.44 -17.85 11.81
C LYS A 461 6.22 -18.47 12.52
N GLY A 462 5.46 -17.65 13.24
CA GLY A 462 4.15 -18.00 13.82
C GLY A 462 2.98 -17.90 12.83
N SER A 463 3.21 -17.38 11.61
CA SER A 463 2.18 -17.15 10.58
C SER A 463 1.03 -16.26 11.09
N LYS A 464 1.39 -15.06 11.56
CA LYS A 464 0.47 -14.04 12.07
C LYS A 464 0.76 -12.69 11.45
N LEU A 465 -0.29 -11.89 11.29
CA LEU A 465 -0.17 -10.48 10.92
C LEU A 465 -0.70 -9.62 12.09
N GLY A 466 0.07 -8.58 12.46
CA GLY A 466 -0.28 -7.63 13.51
C GLY A 466 -0.57 -6.24 12.95
N PHE A 467 -1.55 -5.56 13.53
CA PHE A 467 -1.93 -4.18 13.23
C PHE A 467 -1.89 -3.31 14.49
N ALA A 468 -1.32 -2.11 14.40
CA ALA A 468 -1.43 -1.10 15.46
C ALA A 468 -1.41 0.31 14.88
N GLN A 469 -2.20 1.23 15.44
CA GLN A 469 -2.17 2.63 15.02
C GLN A 469 -0.80 3.24 15.37
N GLU A 470 -0.18 3.95 14.42
CA GLU A 470 1.12 4.59 14.57
C GLU A 470 1.21 5.76 13.59
N SER A 471 1.30 6.98 14.08
CA SER A 471 1.56 8.16 13.23
C SER A 471 2.97 8.03 12.65
N CYS A 472 3.07 7.57 11.40
CA CYS A 472 4.35 7.19 10.82
C CYS A 472 5.27 8.41 10.71
N SER A 473 6.40 8.33 11.39
CA SER A 473 7.51 9.27 11.32
C SER A 473 8.82 8.49 11.39
N PHE A 474 9.87 8.91 10.69
CA PHE A 474 11.22 8.40 10.89
C PHE A 474 12.03 9.37 11.75
N THR A 475 12.07 9.08 13.05
CA THR A 475 12.83 9.80 14.09
C THR A 475 13.69 8.84 14.90
#